data_AF-A0A3S0F4D2-F1
#
_entry.id   AF-A0A3S0F4D2-F1
#
_cell.length_a   1.000
_cell.length_b   1.000
_cell.length_c   1.000
_cell.angle_alpha   90.00
_cell.angle_beta   90.00
_cell.angle_gamma   90.00
#
_symmetry.space_group_name_H-M   'P 1'
#
loop_
_entity.id
_entity.type
_entity.pdbx_description
1 polymer ?
#
loop_
_entity_poly.entity_id
_entity_poly.type
_entity_poly.pdbx_seq_one_letter_code
_entity_poly.pdbx_strand_id
1 'polypeptide(L)'
;MLLKLSMSDPAVKLLALKQLMEQIDNHVDELLKQGLDSALLEDLRNRPMRDYVRAAQFSSLELVVEIDEANLRYVFMHVEDERRDRTLKEYFVKHGASAEMLNRLFKMNRDEVQALRDLFLGEAKTGRHPMPSPFEREEIHREWDAIVRNGQGQPTRESLYQLHTKFNQHTISALWQVINEFGTIESTASLRQSTKNPPIQSSGWNGGNRTHRTNTGDGASLSA
;
A
#
# COMPACT_ATOMS: atom_id res chain seq x y z
N MET A 1 -22.35 -12.72 2.76
CA MET A 1 -23.12 -13.53 3.73
C MET A 1 -22.50 -13.29 5.10
N LEU A 2 -23.30 -13.24 6.17
CA LEU A 2 -22.78 -13.11 7.52
C LEU A 2 -22.56 -14.51 8.11
N LEU A 3 -21.32 -14.82 8.47
CA LEU A 3 -20.96 -16.03 9.19
C LEU A 3 -21.13 -15.78 10.68
N LYS A 4 -21.85 -16.66 11.37
CA LYS A 4 -22.03 -16.58 12.84
C LYS A 4 -21.17 -17.63 13.51
N LEU A 5 -20.36 -17.20 14.48
CA LEU A 5 -19.53 -18.08 15.29
C LEU A 5 -19.94 -17.96 16.76
N SER A 6 -20.31 -19.08 17.37
CA SER A 6 -20.61 -19.15 18.80
C SER A 6 -19.33 -19.29 19.60
N MET A 7 -19.16 -18.45 20.62
CA MET A 7 -18.01 -18.49 21.51
C MET A 7 -18.36 -19.32 22.76
N SER A 8 -17.83 -20.54 22.85
CA SER A 8 -18.06 -21.43 23.99
C SER A 8 -16.94 -21.36 25.04
N ASP A 9 -15.72 -21.04 24.62
CA ASP A 9 -14.55 -20.99 25.48
C ASP A 9 -14.59 -19.78 26.45
N PRO A 10 -14.45 -19.99 27.78
CA PRO A 10 -14.49 -18.91 28.76
C PRO A 10 -13.43 -17.82 28.56
N ALA A 11 -12.24 -18.15 28.08
CA ALA A 11 -11.21 -17.15 27.81
C ALA A 11 -11.59 -16.27 26.61
N VAL A 12 -12.18 -16.86 25.55
CA VAL A 12 -12.69 -16.11 24.40
C VAL A 12 -13.90 -15.25 24.79
N LYS A 13 -14.81 -15.77 25.61
CA LYS A 13 -15.93 -14.98 26.16
C LYS A 13 -15.43 -13.78 26.98
N LEU A 14 -14.44 -13.99 27.83
CA LEU A 14 -13.84 -12.91 28.63
C LEU A 14 -13.18 -11.86 27.73
N LEU A 15 -12.51 -12.27 26.65
CA LEU A 15 -11.93 -11.35 25.68
C LEU A 15 -13.01 -10.48 25.01
N ALA A 16 -14.11 -11.10 24.58
CA ALA A 16 -15.24 -10.36 23.99
C ALA A 16 -15.89 -9.39 24.99
N LEU A 17 -16.04 -9.79 26.26
CA LEU A 17 -16.56 -8.91 27.31
C LEU A 17 -15.61 -7.73 27.59
N LYS A 18 -14.29 -7.95 27.57
CA LYS A 18 -13.30 -6.86 27.68
C LYS A 18 -13.39 -5.89 26.51
N GLN A 19 -13.54 -6.42 25.29
CA GLN A 19 -13.75 -5.59 24.10
C GLN A 19 -15.03 -4.74 24.23
N LEU A 20 -16.11 -5.31 24.75
CA LEU A 20 -17.34 -4.59 25.02
C LEU A 20 -17.11 -3.46 26.04
N MET A 21 -16.38 -3.71 27.13
CA MET A 21 -16.03 -2.66 28.11
C MET A 21 -15.24 -1.51 27.47
N GLU A 22 -14.25 -1.83 26.63
CA GLU A 22 -13.48 -0.81 25.90
C GLU A 22 -14.35 0.00 24.94
N GLN A 23 -15.33 -0.65 24.29
CA GLN A 23 -16.31 0.06 23.46
C GLN A 23 -17.28 0.91 24.29
N ILE A 24 -17.65 0.47 25.49
CA ILE A 24 -18.44 1.28 26.41
C ILE A 24 -17.65 2.54 26.82
N ASP A 25 -16.34 2.47 26.99
CA ASP A 25 -15.58 3.67 27.38
C ASP A 25 -15.34 4.64 26.21
N ASN A 26 -15.20 4.13 24.98
CA ASN A 26 -14.77 4.94 23.84
C ASN A 26 -15.88 5.22 22.79
N HIS A 27 -16.94 4.41 22.76
CA HIS A 27 -17.93 4.36 21.67
C HIS A 27 -19.38 4.18 22.17
N VAL A 28 -19.76 4.74 23.33
CA VAL A 28 -21.12 4.64 23.91
C VAL A 28 -22.22 4.98 22.90
N ASP A 29 -22.04 6.06 22.14
CA ASP A 29 -23.04 6.55 21.19
C ASP A 29 -23.36 5.53 20.09
N GLU A 30 -22.38 4.70 19.71
CA GLU A 30 -22.57 3.65 18.71
C GLU A 30 -23.35 2.47 19.29
N LEU A 31 -23.06 2.09 20.54
CA LEU A 31 -23.79 1.03 21.25
C LEU A 31 -25.26 1.42 21.50
N LEU A 32 -25.51 2.68 21.86
CA LEU A 32 -26.88 3.21 22.01
C LEU A 32 -27.64 3.16 20.67
N LYS A 33 -26.99 3.51 19.55
CA LYS A 33 -27.58 3.40 18.19
C LYS A 33 -27.88 1.95 17.79
N GLN A 34 -27.13 0.99 18.31
CA GLN A 34 -27.38 -0.44 18.13
C GLN A 34 -28.53 -0.96 19.01
N GLY A 35 -29.12 -0.11 19.85
CA GLY A 35 -30.29 -0.42 20.66
C GLY A 35 -29.96 -0.97 22.05
N LEU A 36 -28.71 -0.86 22.51
CA LEU A 36 -28.39 -1.18 23.90
C LEU A 36 -28.95 -0.10 24.82
N ASP A 37 -29.58 -0.55 25.91
CA ASP A 37 -30.14 0.34 26.92
C ASP A 37 -29.05 1.07 27.70
N SER A 38 -29.21 2.38 27.91
CA SER A 38 -28.25 3.21 28.62
C SER A 38 -28.04 2.77 30.07
N ALA A 39 -29.09 2.29 30.75
CA ALA A 39 -28.95 1.82 32.13
C ALA A 39 -28.10 0.54 32.20
N LEU A 40 -28.28 -0.37 31.23
CA LEU A 40 -27.43 -1.56 31.12
C LEU A 40 -25.97 -1.19 30.83
N LEU A 41 -25.70 -0.22 29.95
CA LEU A 41 -24.33 0.22 29.65
C LEU A 41 -23.65 0.80 30.89
N GLU A 42 -24.34 1.64 31.65
CA GLU A 42 -23.83 2.23 32.90
C GLU A 42 -23.59 1.15 33.97
N ASP A 43 -24.50 0.18 34.09
CA ASP A 43 -24.35 -0.97 34.99
C ASP A 43 -23.14 -1.84 34.61
N LEU A 44 -22.93 -2.10 33.32
CA LEU A 44 -21.76 -2.81 32.84
C LEU A 44 -20.50 -2.01 33.14
N ARG A 45 -20.47 -0.73 32.80
CA ARG A 45 -19.31 0.15 33.03
C ARG A 45 -18.82 0.12 34.49
N ASN A 46 -19.75 0.13 35.44
CA ASN A 46 -19.43 0.20 36.87
C ASN A 46 -19.18 -1.17 37.52
N ARG A 47 -19.28 -2.29 36.78
CA ARG A 47 -19.03 -3.64 37.32
C ARG A 47 -17.54 -3.91 37.51
N PRO A 48 -17.14 -4.56 38.61
CA PRO A 48 -15.75 -4.97 38.81
C PRO A 48 -15.35 -6.08 37.82
N MET A 49 -14.12 -6.05 37.33
CA MET A 49 -13.56 -7.06 36.39
C MET A 49 -13.76 -8.52 36.87
N ARG A 50 -13.76 -8.76 38.19
CA ARG A 50 -14.00 -10.10 38.77
C ARG A 50 -15.35 -10.69 38.33
N ASP A 51 -16.35 -9.85 38.12
CA ASP A 51 -17.70 -10.27 37.75
C ASP A 51 -17.75 -10.66 36.28
N TYR A 52 -16.98 -9.98 35.42
CA TYR A 52 -16.81 -10.37 34.01
C TYR A 52 -16.08 -11.70 33.87
N VAL A 53 -15.03 -11.92 34.66
CA VAL A 53 -14.33 -13.22 34.72
C VAL A 53 -15.31 -14.33 35.13
N ARG A 54 -16.15 -14.07 36.14
CA ARG A 54 -17.17 -15.03 36.57
C ARG A 54 -18.26 -15.21 35.52
N ALA A 55 -18.69 -14.13 34.86
CA ALA A 55 -19.72 -14.14 33.83
C ALA A 55 -19.31 -15.04 32.65
N ALA A 56 -18.05 -14.94 32.22
CA ALA A 56 -17.49 -15.73 31.14
C ALA A 56 -17.48 -17.25 31.42
N GLN A 57 -17.53 -17.66 32.69
CA GLN A 57 -17.59 -19.08 33.08
C GLN A 57 -19.01 -19.67 32.96
N PHE A 58 -20.06 -18.84 32.87
CA PHE A 58 -21.41 -19.36 32.72
C PHE A 58 -21.65 -19.90 31.31
N SER A 59 -22.15 -21.13 31.25
CA SER A 59 -22.58 -21.76 29.99
C SER A 59 -23.80 -21.07 29.37
N SER A 60 -24.64 -20.45 30.20
CA SER A 60 -25.82 -19.69 29.76
C SER A 60 -25.50 -18.37 29.06
N LEU A 61 -24.27 -17.86 29.20
CA LEU A 61 -23.85 -16.67 28.47
C LEU A 61 -23.48 -17.08 27.04
N GLU A 62 -24.39 -16.86 26.11
CA GLU A 62 -24.14 -17.04 24.69
C GLU A 62 -23.60 -15.74 24.09
N LEU A 63 -22.42 -15.82 23.48
CA LEU A 63 -21.85 -14.73 22.71
C LEU A 63 -21.63 -15.21 21.28
N VAL A 64 -22.06 -14.38 20.33
CA VAL A 64 -21.97 -14.67 18.90
C VAL A 64 -21.19 -13.55 18.23
N VAL A 65 -20.22 -13.93 17.41
CA VAL A 65 -19.51 -13.01 16.52
C VAL A 65 -20.10 -13.15 15.14
N GLU A 66 -20.50 -12.03 14.55
CA GLU A 66 -20.86 -11.94 13.14
C GLU A 66 -19.64 -11.50 12.34
N ILE A 67 -19.30 -12.28 11.32
CA ILE A 67 -18.20 -12.00 10.40
C ILE A 67 -18.78 -11.75 9.02
N ASP A 68 -18.42 -10.63 8.43
CA ASP A 68 -18.65 -10.39 7.01
C ASP A 68 -17.70 -11.26 6.18
N GLU A 69 -18.24 -12.33 5.60
CA GLU A 69 -17.47 -13.26 4.76
C GLU A 69 -16.84 -12.56 3.55
N ALA A 70 -17.54 -11.59 2.95
CA ALA A 70 -17.06 -10.92 1.76
C ALA A 70 -15.83 -10.07 2.08
N ASN A 71 -15.91 -9.31 3.18
CA ASN A 71 -14.79 -8.52 3.68
C ASN A 71 -13.63 -9.42 4.12
N LEU A 72 -13.90 -10.50 4.88
CA LEU A 72 -12.88 -11.43 5.32
C LEU A 72 -12.09 -12.01 4.12
N ARG A 73 -12.81 -12.48 3.09
CA ARG A 73 -12.20 -13.02 1.87
C ARG A 73 -11.37 -11.96 1.15
N TYR A 74 -11.89 -10.74 1.06
CA TYR A 74 -11.18 -9.60 0.46
C TYR A 74 -9.87 -9.30 1.19
N VAL A 75 -9.88 -9.24 2.53
CA VAL A 75 -8.67 -9.00 3.34
C VAL A 75 -7.64 -10.11 3.14
N PHE A 76 -8.07 -11.38 3.16
CA PHE A 76 -7.14 -12.48 2.90
C PHE A 76 -6.55 -12.45 1.49
N MET A 77 -7.35 -12.12 0.47
CA MET A 77 -6.86 -11.94 -0.89
C MET A 77 -5.79 -10.84 -0.95
N HIS A 78 -5.99 -9.72 -0.25
CA HIS A 78 -4.98 -8.67 -0.14
C HIS A 78 -3.69 -9.14 0.53
N VAL A 79 -3.78 -9.88 1.63
CA VAL A 79 -2.59 -10.45 2.30
C VAL A 79 -1.84 -11.41 1.38
N GLU A 80 -2.56 -12.20 0.58
CA GLU A 80 -1.94 -13.06 -0.42
C GLU A 80 -1.24 -12.28 -1.53
N ASP A 81 -1.86 -11.22 -2.04
CA ASP A 81 -1.29 -10.35 -3.06
C ASP A 81 -0.03 -9.64 -2.55
N GLU A 82 -0.05 -9.12 -1.33
CA GLU A 82 1.13 -8.53 -0.69
C GLU A 82 2.26 -9.55 -0.54
N ARG A 83 1.92 -10.79 -0.17
CA ARG A 83 2.91 -11.87 -0.08
C ARG A 83 3.50 -12.20 -1.45
N ARG A 84 2.68 -12.32 -2.49
CA ARG A 84 3.14 -12.56 -3.88
C ARG A 84 4.07 -11.43 -4.34
N ASP A 85 3.67 -10.18 -4.11
CA ASP A 85 4.45 -9.00 -4.48
C ASP A 85 5.80 -8.96 -3.78
N ARG A 86 5.84 -9.28 -2.49
CA ARG A 86 7.10 -9.40 -1.74
C ARG A 86 8.00 -10.47 -2.35
N THR A 87 7.47 -11.67 -2.61
CA THR A 87 8.26 -12.75 -3.23
C THR A 87 8.80 -12.37 -4.60
N LEU A 88 8.01 -11.69 -5.44
CA LEU A 88 8.48 -11.19 -6.73
C LEU A 88 9.57 -10.13 -6.59
N LYS A 89 9.43 -9.17 -5.66
CA LYS A 89 10.47 -8.16 -5.40
C LYS A 89 11.80 -8.83 -5.04
N GLU A 90 11.77 -9.77 -4.09
CA GLU A 90 12.95 -10.51 -3.67
C GLU A 90 13.58 -11.28 -4.82
N TYR A 91 12.75 -11.95 -5.64
CA TYR A 91 13.20 -12.68 -6.82
C TYR A 91 13.93 -11.76 -7.79
N PHE A 92 13.33 -10.62 -8.14
CA PHE A 92 13.91 -9.68 -9.10
C PHE A 92 15.24 -9.11 -8.62
N VAL A 93 15.34 -8.79 -7.32
CA VAL A 93 16.61 -8.32 -6.72
C VAL A 93 17.67 -9.41 -6.83
N LYS A 94 17.35 -10.65 -6.41
CA LYS A 94 18.27 -11.80 -6.46
C LYS A 94 18.76 -12.11 -7.88
N HIS A 95 17.91 -11.90 -8.88
CA HIS A 95 18.19 -12.21 -10.28
C HIS A 95 18.65 -11.00 -11.11
N GLY A 96 19.20 -9.98 -10.45
CA GLY A 96 19.95 -8.91 -11.10
C GLY A 96 19.09 -7.84 -11.76
N ALA A 97 17.91 -7.54 -11.23
CA ALA A 97 17.12 -6.41 -11.68
C ALA A 97 17.84 -5.07 -11.43
N SER A 98 17.77 -4.17 -12.41
CA SER A 98 18.27 -2.81 -12.27
C SER A 98 17.40 -1.99 -11.33
N ALA A 99 17.96 -0.94 -10.72
CA ALA A 99 17.18 -0.07 -9.82
C ALA A 99 16.04 0.66 -10.56
N GLU A 100 16.30 1.07 -11.81
CA GLU A 100 15.29 1.66 -12.69
C GLU A 100 14.13 0.70 -12.96
N MET A 101 14.44 -0.56 -13.23
CA MET A 101 13.46 -1.61 -13.47
C MET A 101 12.61 -1.89 -12.22
N LEU A 102 13.24 -2.00 -11.04
CA LEU A 102 12.55 -2.18 -9.77
C LEU A 102 11.65 -0.99 -9.44
N ASN A 103 12.11 0.23 -9.70
CA ASN A 103 11.28 1.42 -9.58
C ASN A 103 10.10 1.40 -10.55
N ARG A 104 10.32 1.04 -11.81
CA ARG A 104 9.26 1.02 -12.83
C ARG A 104 8.17 -0.01 -12.52
N LEU A 105 8.56 -1.23 -12.17
CA LEU A 105 7.66 -2.38 -11.99
C LEU A 105 7.07 -2.50 -10.59
N PHE A 106 7.79 -2.07 -9.56
CA PHE A 106 7.40 -2.26 -8.16
C PHE A 106 7.29 -0.95 -7.36
N LYS A 107 7.54 0.20 -7.99
CA LYS A 107 7.54 1.53 -7.36
C LYS A 107 8.51 1.65 -6.19
N MET A 108 9.56 0.84 -6.20
CA MET A 108 10.57 0.86 -5.15
C MET A 108 11.43 2.12 -5.24
N ASN A 109 11.72 2.72 -4.09
CA ASN A 109 12.67 3.82 -4.01
C ASN A 109 14.12 3.32 -3.93
N ARG A 110 15.10 4.24 -3.98
CA ARG A 110 16.53 3.88 -3.98
C ARG A 110 16.96 3.17 -2.70
N ASP A 111 16.46 3.61 -1.55
CA ASP A 111 16.85 3.11 -0.23
C ASP A 111 16.32 1.68 -0.03
N GLU A 112 15.08 1.43 -0.44
CA GLU A 112 14.47 0.10 -0.46
C GLU A 112 15.25 -0.88 -1.35
N VAL A 113 15.63 -0.44 -2.56
CA VAL A 113 16.44 -1.26 -3.47
C VAL A 113 17.80 -1.58 -2.85
N GLN A 114 18.45 -0.60 -2.23
CA GLN A 114 19.75 -0.81 -1.60
C GLN A 114 19.64 -1.77 -0.40
N ALA A 115 18.65 -1.57 0.47
CA ALA A 115 18.42 -2.44 1.63
C ALA A 115 18.19 -3.91 1.22
N LEU A 116 17.40 -4.16 0.17
CA LEU A 116 17.20 -5.54 -0.32
C LEU A 116 18.47 -6.12 -0.96
N ARG A 117 19.28 -5.31 -1.64
CA ARG A 117 20.56 -5.76 -2.20
C ARG A 117 21.55 -6.12 -1.10
N ASP A 118 21.67 -5.28 -0.08
CA ASP A 118 22.55 -5.53 1.06
C ASP A 118 22.13 -6.83 1.78
N LEU A 119 20.82 -7.06 1.91
CA LEU A 119 20.28 -8.27 2.52
C LEU A 119 20.55 -9.55 1.71
N PHE A 120 20.40 -9.51 0.39
CA PHE A 120 20.42 -10.74 -0.45
C PHE A 120 21.70 -10.98 -1.24
N LEU A 121 22.46 -9.93 -1.56
CA LEU A 121 23.58 -10.01 -2.50
C LEU A 121 24.93 -9.68 -1.86
N GLY A 122 24.96 -9.04 -0.69
CA GLY A 122 26.21 -8.57 -0.07
C GLY A 122 27.02 -7.69 -1.02
N GLU A 123 28.36 -7.84 -1.05
CA GLU A 123 29.27 -7.09 -1.93
C GLU A 123 29.33 -7.62 -3.39
N ALA A 124 28.24 -8.16 -3.93
CA ALA A 124 28.25 -8.69 -5.29
C ALA A 124 28.65 -7.61 -6.33
N LYS A 125 29.55 -7.99 -7.25
CA LYS A 125 30.02 -7.12 -8.34
C LYS A 125 28.85 -6.77 -9.26
N THR A 126 28.38 -5.54 -9.13
CA THR A 126 27.48 -4.91 -10.09
C THR A 126 28.25 -4.67 -11.40
N GLY A 127 27.84 -5.36 -12.46
CA GLY A 127 28.44 -5.24 -13.79
C GLY A 127 27.39 -5.29 -14.88
N ARG A 128 27.72 -4.76 -16.06
CA ARG A 128 26.88 -4.96 -17.25
C ARG A 128 26.88 -6.44 -17.61
N HIS A 129 25.70 -7.06 -17.59
CA HIS A 129 25.54 -8.43 -18.07
C HIS A 129 25.64 -8.45 -19.59
N PRO A 130 26.24 -9.51 -20.18
CA PRO A 130 26.32 -9.66 -21.61
C PRO A 130 24.92 -9.76 -22.21
N MET A 131 24.73 -9.14 -23.36
CA MET A 131 23.48 -9.23 -24.10
C MET A 131 23.30 -10.64 -24.67
N PRO A 132 22.10 -11.24 -24.63
CA PRO A 132 21.84 -12.51 -25.31
C PRO A 132 22.19 -12.43 -26.81
N SER A 133 22.57 -13.58 -27.39
CA SER A 133 22.92 -13.65 -28.81
C SER A 133 21.71 -13.31 -29.70
N PRO A 134 21.90 -12.90 -30.97
CA PRO A 134 20.79 -12.59 -31.87
C PRO A 134 19.75 -13.72 -32.01
N PHE A 135 20.19 -14.98 -31.98
CA PHE A 135 19.30 -16.14 -32.05
C PHE A 135 18.47 -16.29 -30.75
N GLU A 136 19.10 -16.20 -29.59
CA GLU A 136 18.41 -16.26 -28.29
C GLU A 136 17.42 -15.10 -28.13
N ARG A 137 17.74 -13.91 -28.66
CA ARG A 137 16.83 -12.75 -28.61
C ARG A 137 15.51 -13.01 -29.36
N GLU A 138 15.58 -13.62 -30.53
CA GLU A 138 14.39 -14.01 -31.30
C GLU A 138 13.54 -15.03 -30.55
N GLU A 139 14.18 -16.02 -29.91
CA GLU A 139 13.48 -17.00 -29.06
C GLU A 139 12.83 -16.33 -27.84
N ILE A 140 13.54 -15.41 -27.18
CA ILE A 140 13.02 -14.63 -26.05
C ILE A 140 11.79 -13.81 -26.46
N HIS A 141 11.82 -13.14 -27.62
CA HIS A 141 10.67 -12.38 -28.11
C HIS A 141 9.47 -13.26 -28.40
N ARG A 142 9.69 -14.41 -29.07
CA ARG A 142 8.61 -15.37 -29.35
C ARG A 142 7.95 -15.89 -28.07
N GLU A 143 8.76 -16.21 -27.07
CA GLU A 143 8.27 -16.68 -25.77
C GLU A 143 7.56 -15.59 -24.99
N TRP A 144 8.11 -14.37 -24.99
CA TRP A 144 7.46 -13.20 -24.39
C TRP A 144 6.07 -12.98 -24.98
N ASP A 145 5.96 -12.98 -26.30
CA ASP A 145 4.70 -12.85 -27.02
C ASP A 145 3.71 -13.97 -26.66
N ALA A 146 4.19 -15.21 -26.53
CA ALA A 146 3.35 -16.32 -26.11
C ALA A 146 2.83 -16.15 -24.68
N ILE A 147 3.69 -15.72 -23.75
CA ILE A 147 3.32 -15.46 -22.35
C ILE A 147 2.28 -14.34 -22.26
N VAL A 148 2.50 -13.22 -22.96
CA VAL A 148 1.58 -12.07 -22.93
C VAL A 148 0.24 -12.42 -23.57
N ARG A 149 0.23 -13.18 -24.68
CA ARG A 149 -1.01 -13.64 -25.31
C ARG A 149 -1.81 -14.60 -24.42
N ASN A 150 -1.13 -15.51 -23.74
CA ASN A 150 -1.79 -16.51 -22.88
C ASN A 150 -2.21 -15.92 -21.52
N GLY A 151 -1.50 -14.91 -21.02
CA GLY A 151 -1.73 -14.25 -19.74
C GLY A 151 -2.46 -12.91 -19.86
N GLN A 152 -3.54 -12.83 -20.65
CA GLN A 152 -4.27 -11.57 -20.81
C GLN A 152 -4.72 -11.00 -19.45
N GLY A 153 -4.38 -9.73 -19.18
CA GLY A 153 -4.68 -9.05 -17.92
C GLY A 153 -3.66 -9.31 -16.79
N GLN A 154 -2.66 -10.16 -17.02
CA GLN A 154 -1.60 -10.42 -16.04
C GLN A 154 -0.61 -9.24 -15.95
N PRO A 155 -0.15 -8.87 -14.74
CA PRO A 155 0.87 -7.84 -14.59
C PRO A 155 2.19 -8.20 -15.27
N THR A 156 2.84 -7.23 -15.91
CA THR A 156 4.13 -7.40 -16.62
C THR A 156 5.21 -8.08 -15.76
N ARG A 157 5.25 -7.79 -14.46
CA ARG A 157 6.18 -8.41 -13.50
C ARG A 157 6.03 -9.93 -13.43
N GLU A 158 4.82 -10.44 -13.51
CA GLU A 158 4.56 -11.88 -13.45
C GLU A 158 4.90 -12.53 -14.79
N SER A 159 4.59 -11.87 -15.91
CA SER A 159 4.99 -12.33 -17.25
C SER A 159 6.50 -12.40 -17.38
N LEU A 160 7.22 -11.42 -16.81
CA LEU A 160 8.67 -11.39 -16.85
C LEU A 160 9.30 -12.43 -15.91
N TYR A 161 8.68 -12.69 -14.76
CA TYR A 161 9.05 -13.81 -13.91
C TYR A 161 8.95 -15.13 -14.69
N GLN A 162 7.84 -15.37 -15.40
CA GLN A 162 7.67 -16.57 -16.25
C GLN A 162 8.67 -16.64 -17.41
N LEU A 163 9.05 -15.50 -17.98
CA LEU A 163 10.10 -15.48 -19.01
C LEU A 163 11.46 -15.88 -18.40
N HIS A 164 11.80 -15.30 -17.26
CA HIS A 164 13.06 -15.58 -16.58
C HIS A 164 13.15 -17.00 -16.05
N THR A 165 12.04 -17.64 -15.65
CA THR A 165 12.08 -19.07 -15.28
C THR A 165 12.47 -19.97 -16.46
N LYS A 166 12.13 -19.58 -17.70
CA LYS A 166 12.54 -20.28 -18.93
C LYS A 166 13.97 -19.95 -19.38
N PHE A 167 14.42 -18.70 -19.14
CA PHE A 167 15.73 -18.20 -19.55
C PHE A 167 16.59 -17.81 -18.33
N ASN A 168 16.67 -18.71 -17.34
CA ASN A 168 17.28 -18.43 -16.03
C ASN A 168 18.80 -18.20 -16.04
N GLN A 169 19.45 -18.51 -17.16
CA GLN A 169 20.86 -18.25 -17.41
C GLN A 169 21.16 -16.77 -17.65
N HIS A 170 20.15 -15.99 -18.05
CA HIS A 170 20.26 -14.55 -18.24
C HIS A 170 19.73 -13.82 -17.02
N THR A 171 20.27 -12.64 -16.71
CA THR A 171 19.67 -11.82 -15.66
C THR A 171 18.35 -11.24 -16.09
N ILE A 172 17.47 -10.98 -15.13
CA ILE A 172 16.16 -10.41 -15.42
C ILE A 172 16.26 -9.03 -16.07
N SER A 173 17.33 -8.29 -15.78
CA SER A 173 17.61 -7.01 -16.46
C SER A 173 18.05 -7.19 -17.92
N ALA A 174 18.75 -8.27 -18.27
CA ALA A 174 19.11 -8.55 -19.66
C ALA A 174 17.85 -8.94 -20.46
N LEU A 175 16.99 -9.80 -19.92
CA LEU A 175 15.71 -10.14 -20.53
C LEU A 175 14.81 -8.91 -20.70
N TRP A 176 14.76 -8.05 -19.69
CA TRP A 176 14.04 -6.77 -19.77
C TRP A 176 14.55 -5.87 -20.90
N GLN A 177 15.87 -5.84 -21.15
CA GLN A 177 16.44 -5.09 -22.27
C GLN A 177 16.05 -5.70 -23.62
N VAL A 178 16.04 -7.03 -23.76
CA VAL A 178 15.62 -7.71 -25.01
C VAL A 178 14.19 -7.34 -25.35
N ILE A 179 13.25 -7.57 -24.43
CA ILE A 179 11.81 -7.35 -24.72
C ILE A 179 11.47 -5.87 -24.95
N ASN A 180 12.30 -4.95 -24.47
CA ASN A 180 12.17 -3.52 -24.71
C ASN A 180 13.14 -3.00 -25.78
N GLU A 181 13.83 -3.86 -26.55
CA GLU A 181 14.83 -3.41 -27.52
C GLU A 181 14.23 -2.57 -28.66
N PHE A 182 12.93 -2.72 -28.89
CA PHE A 182 12.13 -1.93 -29.84
C PHE A 182 11.20 -0.91 -29.15
N GLY A 183 11.33 -0.74 -27.82
CA GLY A 183 10.44 0.07 -26.99
C GLY A 183 10.79 1.57 -26.92
N THR A 184 10.00 2.36 -27.65
CA THR A 184 9.74 3.82 -27.60
C THR A 184 10.92 4.80 -27.59
N ILE A 185 11.27 5.25 -28.79
CA ILE A 185 11.91 6.53 -29.11
C ILE A 185 10.90 7.67 -28.80
N GLU A 186 10.48 7.87 -27.55
CA GLU A 186 9.65 9.06 -27.19
C GLU A 186 10.02 9.70 -25.83
N SER A 187 10.82 9.07 -24.96
CA SER A 187 11.07 9.62 -23.60
C SER A 187 12.40 10.35 -23.40
N THR A 188 13.22 10.55 -24.44
CA THR A 188 14.51 11.29 -24.31
C THR A 188 14.61 12.56 -25.14
N ALA A 189 13.72 12.76 -26.14
CA ALA A 189 13.70 13.98 -26.96
C ALA A 189 12.98 15.15 -26.27
N SER A 190 11.94 14.88 -25.47
CA SER A 190 11.09 15.91 -24.86
C SER A 190 11.71 16.58 -23.61
N LEU A 191 12.83 16.06 -23.08
CA LEU A 191 13.54 16.67 -21.93
C LEU A 191 14.73 17.57 -22.34
N ARG A 192 15.10 17.61 -23.63
CA ARG A 192 16.26 18.40 -24.10
C ARG A 192 15.89 19.76 -24.70
N GLN A 193 14.61 20.12 -24.76
CA GLN A 193 14.13 21.41 -25.26
C GLN A 193 13.27 22.15 -24.23
N SER A 194 13.74 22.33 -23.00
CA SER A 194 13.17 23.35 -22.09
C SER A 194 14.14 23.78 -20.99
N THR A 195 15.41 24.05 -21.33
CA THR A 195 16.31 24.85 -20.47
C THR A 195 17.25 25.72 -21.32
N LYS A 196 16.66 26.63 -22.08
CA LYS A 196 17.33 27.88 -22.46
C LYS A 196 16.50 29.05 -21.93
N ASN A 197 16.65 29.33 -20.64
CA ASN A 197 16.34 30.66 -20.13
C ASN A 197 17.61 31.52 -20.21
N PRO A 198 17.53 32.77 -20.71
CA PRO A 198 18.64 33.72 -20.76
C PRO A 198 18.90 34.32 -19.36
N PRO A 199 20.03 35.04 -19.16
CA PRO A 199 20.45 35.46 -17.82
C PRO A 199 19.56 36.59 -17.27
N ILE A 200 19.18 36.44 -16.00
CA ILE A 200 18.43 37.42 -15.21
C ILE A 200 19.31 38.65 -14.98
N GLN A 201 18.92 39.81 -15.52
CA GLN A 201 19.45 41.10 -15.12
C GLN A 201 18.78 41.55 -13.83
N SER A 202 19.61 41.91 -12.84
CA SER A 202 19.20 42.55 -11.60
C SER A 202 19.02 44.06 -11.80
N SER A 203 17.83 44.56 -11.48
CA SER A 203 17.52 45.93 -11.04
C SER A 203 16.05 45.87 -10.61
N GLY A 204 15.55 46.49 -9.55
CA GLY A 204 15.94 47.63 -8.75
C GLY A 204 14.60 48.12 -8.17
N TRP A 205 14.60 48.47 -6.89
CA TRP A 205 13.48 49.00 -6.09
C TRP A 205 12.46 49.92 -6.82
N ASN A 206 11.17 49.90 -6.44
CA ASN A 206 10.52 50.92 -5.56
C ASN A 206 8.97 51.00 -5.73
N GLY A 207 8.25 51.00 -4.60
CA GLY A 207 7.11 51.90 -4.34
C GLY A 207 5.71 51.54 -4.86
N GLY A 208 4.74 51.41 -3.94
CA GLY A 208 3.32 51.62 -4.29
C GLY A 208 2.28 51.00 -3.36
N ASN A 209 1.93 51.71 -2.28
CA ASN A 209 0.77 51.46 -1.41
C ASN A 209 -0.57 51.30 -2.17
N ARG A 210 -1.46 50.44 -1.67
CA ARG A 210 -2.91 50.72 -1.62
C ARG A 210 -3.59 49.97 -0.48
N THR A 211 -3.99 50.74 0.53
CA THR A 211 -4.87 50.35 1.63
C THR A 211 -6.31 50.27 1.14
N HIS A 212 -7.04 49.21 1.51
CA HIS A 212 -8.49 49.17 1.40
C HIS A 212 -9.12 49.77 2.68
N ARG A 213 -9.78 50.92 2.50
CA ARG A 213 -10.72 51.53 3.45
C ARG A 213 -11.93 50.62 3.61
N THR A 214 -12.21 50.14 4.82
CA THR A 214 -13.57 49.75 5.23
C THR A 214 -14.22 50.95 5.92
N ASN A 215 -15.40 51.31 5.42
CA ASN A 215 -16.23 52.40 5.93
C ASN A 215 -17.38 51.76 6.72
N THR A 216 -17.32 51.81 8.04
CA THR A 216 -18.47 51.62 8.93
C THR A 216 -18.40 52.74 9.95
N GLY A 217 -19.16 53.81 9.66
CA GLY A 217 -19.36 54.91 10.60
C GLY A 217 -20.38 54.51 11.65
N ASP A 218 -19.89 54.35 12.88
CA ASP A 218 -20.68 54.49 14.10
C ASP A 218 -20.89 55.99 14.36
N GLY A 219 -22.16 56.40 14.38
CA GLY A 219 -22.57 57.71 14.85
C GLY A 219 -22.73 57.70 16.35
N ALA A 220 -21.79 58.32 17.06
CA ALA A 220 -21.94 58.68 18.45
C ALA A 220 -22.97 59.81 18.62
N SER A 221 -23.78 59.76 19.68
CA SER A 221 -24.22 60.96 20.40
C SER A 221 -24.51 60.60 21.85
N LEU A 222 -23.68 61.16 22.72
CA LEU A 222 -23.76 61.19 24.18
C LEU A 222 -24.65 62.37 24.64
N SER A 223 -25.09 62.26 25.89
CA SER A 223 -25.38 63.34 26.88
C SER A 223 -26.81 63.90 26.94
N ALA A 224 -27.56 63.49 27.96
CA ALA A 224 -27.88 64.28 29.16
C ALA A 224 -28.64 63.40 30.16
#